data_AF-A0A493TEW5-F1
#
_entry.id   AF-A0A493TEW5-F1
#
_cell.length_a   1.000
_cell.length_b   1.000
_cell.length_c   1.000
_cell.angle_alpha   90.00
_cell.angle_beta   90.00
_cell.angle_gamma   90.00
#
_symmetry.space_group_name_H-M   'P 1'
#
loop_
_entity.id
_entity.type
_entity.pdbx_description
1 polymer ?
#
loop_
_entity_poly.entity_id
_entity_poly.type
_entity_poly.pdbx_seq_one_letter_code
_entity_poly.pdbx_strand_id
1 'polypeptide(L)'
;LSPRPAAPMAALERGGPVLALVTEPRFAQRLRRYLEEEQLLDARYRLQEVAGGSVALPVLEVAEQRLRELQESGALELPCSLLRIQVGSPIPSKAASVRTPAQKLQLHGQPWRTSILHIEAVKSYAPHVHHIVLDLECRPVLPA
;
A
#
# COMPACT_ATOMS: atom_id res chain seq x y z
N LEU A 1 -34.76 -20.56 -9.61
CA LEU A 1 -33.30 -20.67 -9.39
C LEU A 1 -32.70 -19.28 -9.57
N SER A 2 -32.69 -18.49 -8.50
CA SER A 2 -32.10 -17.15 -8.53
C SER A 2 -30.58 -17.25 -8.60
N PRO A 3 -29.89 -16.42 -9.40
CA PRO A 3 -28.43 -16.42 -9.42
C PRO A 3 -27.91 -15.92 -8.08
N ARG A 4 -26.99 -16.71 -7.52
CA ARG A 4 -26.22 -16.42 -6.31
C ARG A 4 -25.51 -15.06 -6.47
N PRO A 5 -25.64 -14.13 -5.52
CA PRO A 5 -24.94 -12.86 -5.63
C PRO A 5 -23.43 -13.14 -5.64
N ALA A 6 -22.77 -12.69 -6.71
CA ALA A 6 -21.33 -12.59 -6.76
C ALA A 6 -20.89 -11.76 -5.56
N ALA A 7 -20.00 -12.34 -4.74
CA ALA A 7 -19.40 -11.63 -3.63
C ALA A 7 -18.89 -10.27 -4.11
N PRO A 8 -19.09 -9.18 -3.35
CA PRO A 8 -18.58 -7.89 -3.74
C PRO A 8 -17.06 -8.02 -3.89
N MET A 9 -16.60 -7.82 -5.12
CA MET A 9 -15.19 -7.62 -5.42
C MET A 9 -14.67 -6.58 -4.46
N ALA A 10 -13.83 -7.03 -3.53
CA ALA A 10 -13.16 -6.19 -2.55
C ALA A 10 -12.63 -4.97 -3.31
N ALA A 11 -13.27 -3.85 -3.01
CA ALA A 11 -12.99 -2.59 -3.62
C ALA A 11 -11.47 -2.40 -3.58
N LEU A 12 -10.91 -2.20 -4.77
CA LEU A 12 -9.68 -1.45 -4.99
C LEU A 12 -9.42 -0.55 -3.77
N GLU A 13 -8.32 -0.82 -3.08
CA GLU A 13 -7.74 -0.03 -1.99
C GLU A 13 -7.60 1.43 -2.45
N ARG A 14 -8.73 2.13 -2.50
CA ARG A 14 -8.81 3.58 -2.50
C ARG A 14 -8.37 3.93 -1.11
N GLY A 15 -7.12 4.40 -0.99
CA GLY A 15 -6.50 4.78 0.28
C GLY A 15 -7.51 5.50 1.17
N GLY A 16 -8.03 4.76 2.15
CA GLY A 16 -9.01 5.27 3.08
C GLY A 16 -8.38 6.31 4.01
N PRO A 17 -9.18 7.09 4.74
CA PRO A 17 -8.67 7.91 5.83
C PRO A 17 -7.86 7.02 6.77
N VAL A 18 -6.61 7.39 7.06
CA VAL A 18 -5.79 6.70 8.05
C VAL A 18 -5.89 7.47 9.35
N LEU A 19 -6.17 6.78 10.45
CA LEU A 19 -6.10 7.37 11.78
C LEU A 19 -4.65 7.74 12.11
N ALA A 20 -4.42 8.97 12.52
CA ALA A 20 -3.10 9.44 12.86
C ALA A 20 -3.11 10.38 14.06
N LEU A 21 -2.07 10.27 14.89
CA LEU A 21 -1.77 11.26 15.92
C LEU A 21 -0.95 12.39 15.32
N VAL A 22 -1.46 13.60 15.40
CA VAL A 22 -0.74 14.81 15.01
C VAL A 22 -0.06 15.39 16.24
N THR A 23 1.25 15.64 16.13
CA THR A 23 2.06 16.24 17.20
C THR A 23 3.12 17.16 16.60
N GLU A 24 3.67 18.06 17.41
CA GLU A 24 4.84 18.83 16.99
C GLU A 24 6.06 17.93 16.71
N PRO A 25 6.95 18.31 15.76
CA PRO A 25 8.12 17.51 15.38
C PRO A 25 9.04 17.15 16.56
N ARG A 26 9.17 18.06 17.53
CA ARG A 26 10.00 17.87 18.73
C ARG A 26 9.56 16.68 19.60
N PHE A 27 8.27 16.33 19.54
CA PHE A 27 7.66 15.25 20.32
C PHE A 27 7.42 13.98 19.48
N ALA A 28 7.50 14.09 18.15
CA ALA A 28 7.20 12.99 17.23
C ALA A 28 8.02 11.71 17.51
N GLN A 29 9.31 11.83 17.83
CA GLN A 29 10.15 10.65 18.11
C GLN A 29 9.79 9.96 19.43
N ARG A 30 9.44 10.73 20.47
CA ARG A 30 9.02 10.18 21.77
C ARG A 30 7.69 9.47 21.63
N LEU A 31 6.72 10.10 20.96
CA LEU A 31 5.41 9.52 20.71
C LEU A 31 5.51 8.28 19.82
N ARG A 32 6.36 8.31 18.80
CA ARG A 32 6.62 7.15 17.95
C ARG A 32 7.13 5.96 18.75
N ARG A 33 8.11 6.15 19.63
CA ARG A 33 8.66 5.07 20.46
C ARG A 33 7.57 4.45 21.33
N TYR A 34 6.75 5.28 21.97
CA TYR A 34 5.63 4.81 22.78
C TYR A 34 4.63 3.98 21.96
N LEU A 35 4.24 4.45 20.77
CA LEU A 35 3.33 3.72 19.88
C LEU A 35 3.94 2.42 19.35
N GLU A 36 5.26 2.37 19.15
CA GLU A 36 5.98 1.15 18.75
C GLU A 36 6.03 0.13 19.91
N GLU A 37 6.33 0.58 21.13
CA GLU A 37 6.35 -0.26 22.34
C GLU A 37 4.96 -0.85 22.65
N GLU A 38 3.92 -0.05 22.53
CA GLU A 38 2.52 -0.47 22.76
C GLU A 38 1.87 -1.14 21.54
N GLN A 39 2.61 -1.30 20.42
CA GLN A 39 2.12 -1.87 19.15
C GLN A 39 0.88 -1.17 18.58
N LEU A 40 0.74 0.12 18.85
CA LEU A 40 -0.37 0.96 18.39
C LEU A 40 -0.06 1.68 17.07
N LEU A 41 1.21 1.70 16.65
CA LEU A 41 1.65 2.30 15.39
C LEU A 41 1.25 1.45 14.18
N ASP A 42 0.65 2.07 13.16
CA ASP A 42 0.41 1.41 11.89
C ASP A 42 1.67 1.43 11.01
N ALA A 43 2.49 0.39 11.14
CA ALA A 43 3.75 0.21 10.40
C ALA A 43 3.56 0.07 8.87
N ARG A 44 2.33 -0.01 8.37
CA ARG A 44 2.04 0.01 6.94
C ARG A 44 2.32 1.39 6.33
N TYR A 45 2.24 2.45 7.13
CA TYR A 45 2.39 3.83 6.67
C TYR A 45 3.57 4.53 7.34
N ARG A 46 4.14 5.53 6.66
CA ARG A 46 5.21 6.35 7.21
C ARG A 46 4.66 7.57 7.94
N LEU A 47 5.47 8.12 8.84
CA LEU A 47 5.24 9.46 9.39
C LEU A 47 5.21 10.48 8.25
N GLN A 48 4.25 11.40 8.32
CA GLN A 48 4.03 12.41 7.28
C GLN A 48 3.97 13.80 7.92
N GLU A 49 4.58 14.79 7.27
CA GLU A 49 4.45 16.18 7.68
C GLU A 49 3.08 16.71 7.21
N VAL A 50 2.32 17.29 8.13
CA VAL A 50 0.98 17.83 7.90
C VAL A 50 1.04 19.36 7.86
N ALA A 51 0.03 19.98 7.24
CA ALA A 51 -0.07 21.43 7.15
C ALA A 51 0.08 22.09 8.54
N GLY A 52 0.98 23.07 8.64
CA GLY A 52 1.33 23.72 9.91
C GLY A 52 2.60 23.21 10.58
N GLY A 53 3.43 22.41 9.90
CA GLY A 53 4.73 21.94 10.41
C GLY A 53 4.61 20.88 11.51
N SER A 54 3.42 20.30 11.68
CA SER A 54 3.19 19.17 12.59
C SER A 54 3.46 17.85 11.88
N VAL A 55 3.64 16.77 12.65
CA VAL A 55 3.90 15.43 12.11
C VAL A 55 2.75 14.51 12.49
N ALA A 56 2.23 13.79 11.50
CA ALA A 56 1.25 12.74 11.64
C ALA A 56 1.91 11.39 11.82
N LEU A 57 1.60 10.72 12.93
CA LEU A 57 2.01 9.36 13.24
C LEU A 57 0.83 8.42 12.97
N PRO A 58 0.93 7.52 11.97
CA PRO A 58 -0.17 6.63 11.63
C PRO A 58 -0.38 5.61 12.76
N VAL A 59 -1.61 5.48 13.23
CA VAL A 59 -2.01 4.57 14.30
C VAL A 59 -3.04 3.58 13.79
N LEU A 60 -3.08 2.41 14.41
CA LEU A 60 -4.07 1.40 14.10
C LEU A 60 -5.47 1.87 14.54
N GLU A 61 -6.51 1.55 13.78
CA GLU A 61 -7.91 1.86 14.17
C GLU A 61 -8.27 1.23 15.53
N VAL A 62 -7.74 0.03 15.82
CA VAL A 62 -7.93 -0.64 17.12
C VAL A 62 -7.29 0.12 18.29
N ALA A 63 -6.36 1.03 18.01
CA ALA A 63 -5.72 1.86 19.01
C ALA A 63 -6.54 3.12 19.35
N GLU A 64 -7.58 3.47 18.58
CA GLU A 64 -8.33 4.72 18.73
C GLU A 64 -8.85 4.91 20.17
N GLN A 65 -9.56 3.90 20.68
CA GLN A 65 -10.19 3.96 22.00
C GLN A 65 -9.15 4.10 23.12
N ARG A 66 -8.09 3.28 23.07
CA ARG A 66 -7.01 3.30 24.05
C ARG A 66 -6.25 4.62 24.06
N LEU A 67 -6.03 5.22 22.88
CA LEU A 67 -5.37 6.52 22.77
C LEU A 67 -6.23 7.66 23.31
N ARG A 68 -7.56 7.62 23.11
CA ARG A 68 -8.49 8.59 23.72
C ARG A 68 -8.44 8.52 25.24
N GLU A 69 -8.48 7.33 25.81
CA GLU A 69 -8.38 7.13 27.27
C GLU A 69 -7.07 7.66 27.85
N LEU A 70 -5.95 7.49 27.13
CA LEU A 70 -4.64 8.01 27.53
C LEU A 70 -4.54 9.54 27.43
N GLN A 71 -5.24 10.15 26.47
CA GLN A 71 -5.34 11.60 26.34
C GLN A 71 -6.21 12.20 27.45
N GLU A 72 -7.36 11.58 27.74
CA GLU A 72 -8.30 12.03 28.77
C GLU A 72 -7.73 11.88 30.19
N SER A 73 -6.95 10.83 30.44
CA SER A 73 -6.23 10.63 31.70
C SER A 73 -4.98 11.50 31.85
N GLY A 74 -4.58 12.25 30.81
CA GLY A 74 -3.38 13.08 30.81
C GLY A 74 -2.06 12.28 30.82
N ALA A 75 -2.11 10.97 30.56
CA ALA A 75 -0.95 10.10 30.55
C ALA A 75 0.02 10.42 29.40
N LEU A 76 -0.49 10.95 28.29
CA LEU A 76 0.33 11.62 27.29
C LEU A 76 0.58 13.06 27.75
N GLU A 77 1.68 13.29 28.47
CA GLU A 77 2.21 14.63 28.79
C GLU A 77 2.76 15.36 27.55
N LEU A 78 2.09 15.25 26.40
CA LEU A 78 2.53 15.72 25.10
C LEU A 78 1.34 16.35 24.36
N PRO A 79 1.51 17.53 23.73
CA PRO A 79 0.48 18.15 22.91
C PRO A 79 0.28 17.33 21.63
N CYS A 80 -0.67 16.41 21.68
CA CYS A 80 -1.02 15.52 20.58
C CYS A 80 -2.53 15.54 20.34
N SER A 81 -2.95 15.43 19.09
CA SER A 81 -4.36 15.41 18.69
C SER A 81 -4.62 14.21 17.78
N LEU A 82 -5.61 13.39 18.14
CA LEU A 82 -6.00 12.24 17.34
C LEU A 82 -6.92 12.72 16.21
N LEU A 83 -6.48 12.57 14.96
CA LEU A 83 -7.22 13.01 13.79
C LEU A 83 -7.26 11.89 12.75
N ARG A 84 -8.41 11.73 12.07
CA ARG A 84 -8.42 10.96 10.83
C ARG A 84 -7.93 11.87 9.72
N ILE A 85 -6.75 11.56 9.20
CA ILE A 85 -6.16 12.34 8.13
C ILE A 85 -6.45 11.60 6.82
N GLN A 86 -7.17 12.25 5.92
CA GLN A 86 -7.14 11.89 4.51
C GLN A 86 -5.84 12.41 3.93
N VAL A 87 -4.74 11.71 4.22
CA VAL A 87 -3.47 12.03 3.57
C VAL A 87 -3.63 11.63 2.12
N GLY A 88 -3.57 12.60 1.20
CA GLY A 88 -3.54 12.34 -0.23
C GLY A 88 -2.45 11.29 -0.51
N SER A 89 -2.87 10.07 -0.82
CA SER A 89 -2.06 8.84 -0.86
C SER A 89 -1.17 8.62 0.39
N PRO A 90 -1.64 7.91 1.42
CA PRO A 90 -0.80 7.60 2.57
C PRO A 90 0.45 6.84 2.12
N ILE A 91 1.64 7.36 2.42
CA ILE A 91 2.90 6.82 1.91
C ILE A 91 3.19 5.46 2.57
N PRO A 92 3.17 4.35 1.81
CA PRO A 92 3.46 3.04 2.39
C PRO A 92 4.91 2.96 2.87
N SER A 93 5.13 2.19 3.93
CA SER A 93 6.47 1.82 4.37
C SER A 93 7.21 1.06 3.27
N LYS A 94 8.56 0.99 3.33
CA LYS A 94 9.33 0.19 2.36
C LYS A 94 8.80 -1.25 2.31
N ALA A 95 8.49 -1.84 3.46
CA ALA A 95 7.92 -3.18 3.57
C ALA A 95 6.52 -3.26 2.93
N ALA A 96 5.64 -2.30 3.20
CA ALA A 96 4.30 -2.26 2.60
C ALA A 96 4.32 -1.96 1.08
N SER A 97 5.40 -1.36 0.58
CA SER A 97 5.60 -1.10 -0.85
C SER A 97 6.13 -2.32 -1.61
N VAL A 98 6.71 -3.31 -0.91
CA VAL A 98 7.21 -4.54 -1.52
C VAL A 98 6.04 -5.47 -1.83
N ARG A 99 5.74 -5.61 -3.13
CA ARG A 99 4.79 -6.61 -3.61
C ARG A 99 5.44 -7.99 -3.63
N THR A 100 4.77 -8.99 -3.05
CA THR A 100 5.19 -10.38 -3.18
C THR A 100 5.12 -10.85 -4.64
N PRO A 101 5.85 -11.91 -5.04
CA PRO A 101 5.73 -12.46 -6.39
C PRO A 101 4.29 -12.82 -6.77
N ALA A 102 3.50 -13.36 -5.84
CA ALA A 102 2.08 -13.65 -6.04
C ALA A 102 1.24 -12.39 -6.29
N GLN A 103 1.51 -11.30 -5.54
CA GLN A 103 0.84 -10.01 -5.75
C GLN A 103 1.25 -9.34 -7.07
N LYS A 104 2.50 -9.53 -7.50
CA LYS A 104 2.93 -9.13 -8.85
C LYS A 104 2.17 -9.93 -9.91
N LEU A 105 2.05 -11.25 -9.73
CA LEU A 105 1.26 -12.13 -10.61
C LEU A 105 -0.23 -11.77 -10.64
N GLN A 106 -0.82 -11.23 -9.57
CA GLN A 106 -2.19 -10.75 -9.58
C GLN A 106 -2.40 -9.48 -10.44
N LEU A 107 -1.38 -8.64 -10.61
CA LEU A 107 -1.41 -7.60 -11.66
C LEU A 107 -1.36 -8.23 -13.06
N HIS A 108 -0.66 -9.35 -13.19
CA HIS A 108 -0.61 -10.14 -14.43
C HIS A 108 -1.88 -10.95 -14.70
N GLY A 109 -2.85 -11.01 -13.77
CA GLY A 109 -4.16 -11.65 -13.98
C GLY A 109 -5.11 -10.86 -14.88
N GLN A 110 -4.70 -9.66 -15.34
CA GLN A 110 -5.38 -8.91 -16.39
C GLN A 110 -5.10 -9.54 -17.75
N PRO A 111 -6.05 -9.51 -18.71
CA PRO A 111 -5.76 -9.95 -20.07
C PRO A 111 -4.66 -9.06 -20.67
N TRP A 112 -3.65 -9.67 -21.28
CA TRP A 112 -2.59 -8.96 -22.01
C TRP A 112 -2.88 -9.02 -23.50
N ARG A 113 -2.68 -7.90 -24.18
CA ARG A 113 -2.57 -7.89 -25.64
C ARG A 113 -1.10 -8.07 -25.99
N THR A 114 -0.82 -9.13 -26.72
CA THR A 114 0.50 -9.38 -27.31
C THR A 114 0.44 -9.15 -28.81
N SER A 115 1.36 -8.34 -29.32
CA SER A 115 1.55 -8.11 -30.75
C SER A 115 2.93 -8.62 -31.14
N ILE A 116 3.01 -9.44 -32.18
CA ILE A 116 4.29 -9.86 -32.74
C ILE A 116 4.89 -8.68 -33.49
N LEU A 117 6.08 -8.24 -33.08
CA LEU A 117 6.82 -7.17 -33.74
C LEU A 117 7.73 -7.72 -34.83
N HIS A 118 8.49 -8.76 -34.50
CA HIS A 118 9.48 -9.35 -35.39
C HIS A 118 9.63 -10.85 -35.12
N ILE A 119 9.82 -11.62 -36.20
CA ILE A 119 10.21 -13.02 -36.13
C ILE A 119 11.43 -13.19 -37.03
N GLU A 120 12.53 -13.63 -36.44
CA GLU A 120 13.77 -13.93 -37.15
C GLU A 120 14.11 -15.41 -37.02
N ALA A 121 14.32 -16.10 -38.13
CA ALA A 121 14.89 -17.43 -38.08
C ALA A 121 16.41 -17.31 -37.88
N VAL A 122 16.92 -17.89 -36.80
CA VAL A 122 18.36 -17.89 -36.51
C VAL A 122 18.98 -19.25 -36.83
N LYS A 123 20.32 -19.29 -36.81
CA LYS A 123 21.07 -20.53 -37.04
C LYS A 123 20.55 -21.62 -36.10
N SER A 124 20.15 -22.73 -36.68
CA SER A 124 19.65 -23.88 -35.94
C SER A 124 20.82 -24.75 -35.48
N TYR A 125 20.82 -25.12 -34.19
CA TYR A 125 21.91 -25.89 -33.59
C TYR A 125 21.65 -27.40 -33.53
N ALA A 126 20.49 -27.87 -34.00
CA ALA A 126 20.15 -29.30 -34.06
C ALA A 126 19.33 -29.62 -35.32
N PRO A 127 19.48 -30.84 -35.89
CA PRO A 127 18.60 -31.33 -36.94
C PRO A 127 17.14 -31.31 -36.46
N HIS A 128 16.23 -30.89 -37.33
CA HIS A 128 14.78 -30.82 -37.07
C HIS A 128 14.32 -29.81 -36.00
N VAL A 129 15.21 -28.93 -35.50
CA VAL A 129 14.84 -27.88 -34.56
C VAL A 129 15.00 -26.51 -35.22
N HIS A 130 13.88 -25.82 -35.45
CA HIS A 130 13.90 -24.44 -35.91
C HIS A 130 14.13 -23.50 -34.73
N HIS A 131 15.24 -22.76 -34.76
CA HIS A 131 15.49 -21.71 -33.79
C HIS A 131 14.96 -20.39 -34.36
N ILE A 132 14.08 -19.74 -33.61
CA ILE A 132 13.54 -18.42 -33.96
C ILE A 132 13.75 -17.45 -32.79
N VAL A 133 14.04 -16.20 -33.13
CA VAL A 133 13.97 -15.06 -32.23
C VAL A 133 12.62 -14.39 -32.47
N LEU A 134 11.90 -14.13 -31.39
CA LEU A 134 10.56 -13.55 -31.43
C LEU A 134 10.55 -12.29 -30.56
N ASP A 135 10.32 -11.15 -31.19
CA ASP A 135 10.10 -9.89 -30.51
C ASP A 135 8.61 -9.67 -30.33
N LEU A 136 8.20 -9.50 -29.07
CA LEU A 136 6.82 -9.25 -28.69
C LEU A 136 6.67 -7.90 -28.03
N GLU A 137 5.63 -7.17 -28.44
CA GLU A 137 5.08 -6.11 -27.64
C GLU A 137 3.98 -6.68 -26.74
N CYS A 138 4.14 -6.50 -25.43
CA CYS A 138 3.17 -6.94 -24.44
C CYS A 138 2.60 -5.71 -23.72
N ARG A 139 1.30 -5.44 -23.90
CA ARG A 139 0.59 -4.35 -23.18
C ARG A 139 -0.58 -4.92 -22.38
N PRO A 140 -0.81 -4.44 -21.15
CA PRO A 140 -2.01 -4.80 -20.41
C PRO A 140 -3.26 -4.23 -21.11
N VAL A 141 -4.33 -5.02 -21.22
CA VAL A 141 -5.63 -4.51 -21.67
C VAL A 141 -6.25 -3.78 -20.48
N LEU A 142 -6.36 -2.45 -20.58
CA LEU A 142 -7.05 -1.67 -19.55
C LEU A 142 -8.56 -1.99 -19.60
N PRO A 143 -9.22 -2.14 -18.44
CA PRO A 143 -10.68 -2.28 -18.39
C PRO A 143 -11.33 -1.01 -18.98
N ALA A 144 -12.39 -1.21 -19.77
CA ALA A 144 -13.18 -0.15 -20.41
C ALA A 144 -13.99 0.67 -19.38
#